data_AF-A0A5C4UR56-F1
#
_entry.id   AF-A0A5C4UR56-F1
#
_cell.length_a   1.000
_cell.length_b   1.000
_cell.length_c   1.000
_cell.angle_alpha   90.00
_cell.angle_beta   90.00
_cell.angle_gamma   90.00
#
_symmetry.space_group_name_H-M   'P 1'
#
loop_
_entity.id
_entity.type
_entity.pdbx_description
1 polymer ?
#
loop_
_entity_poly.entity_id
_entity_poly.type
_entity_poly.pdbx_seq_one_letter_code
_entity_poly.pdbx_strand_id
1 'polypeptide(L)'
;MASRNDKAVQERRRRLRERQERERREVKRRQQTQMAVLNDLDAAVERVTAARAALAATVVRGVETFDSVDALAEVTAFDPREIRALQREHRRRHVPAQIEAGKPTVTPADA
;
A
#
# COMPACT_ATOMS: atom_id res chain seq x y z
N MET A 1 24.61 -35.65 48.07
CA MET A 1 24.29 -36.55 46.93
C MET A 1 22.85 -36.27 46.51
N ALA A 2 22.61 -35.60 45.37
CA ALA A 2 21.24 -35.32 44.91
C ALA A 2 20.55 -36.64 44.47
N SER A 3 19.30 -36.83 44.91
CA SER A 3 18.53 -38.05 44.65
C SER A 3 18.29 -38.24 43.15
N ARG A 4 18.13 -39.50 42.69
CA ARG A 4 17.71 -39.79 41.30
C ARG A 4 16.44 -39.03 40.90
N ASN A 5 15.54 -38.79 41.85
CA ASN A 5 14.33 -37.99 41.63
C ASN A 5 14.63 -36.51 41.35
N ASP A 6 15.61 -35.91 42.00
CA ASP A 6 15.96 -34.49 41.79
C ASP A 6 16.52 -34.26 40.38
N LYS A 7 17.34 -35.21 39.90
CA LYS A 7 17.89 -35.17 38.53
C LYS A 7 16.78 -35.29 37.48
N ALA A 8 15.82 -36.19 37.68
CA ALA A 8 14.68 -36.35 36.77
C ALA A 8 13.79 -35.09 36.72
N VAL A 9 13.56 -34.44 37.85
CA VAL A 9 12.78 -33.20 37.92
C VAL A 9 13.52 -32.04 37.25
N GLN A 10 14.83 -31.91 37.48
CA GLN A 10 15.65 -30.89 36.81
C GLN A 10 15.67 -31.06 35.29
N GLU A 11 15.82 -32.30 34.82
CA GLU A 11 15.81 -32.61 33.39
C GLU A 11 14.44 -32.33 32.76
N ARG A 12 13.34 -32.69 33.45
CA ARG A 12 11.98 -32.35 33.00
C ARG A 12 11.75 -30.84 32.89
N ARG A 13 12.23 -30.06 33.88
CA ARG A 13 12.17 -28.58 33.84
C ARG A 13 12.99 -28.01 32.69
N ARG A 14 14.17 -28.55 32.42
CA ARG A 14 15.02 -28.14 31.29
C ARG A 14 14.30 -28.39 29.95
N ARG A 15 13.77 -29.59 29.73
CA ARG A 15 13.03 -29.95 28.50
C ARG A 15 11.80 -29.07 28.29
N LEU A 16 11.09 -28.73 29.37
CA LEU A 16 9.93 -27.82 29.30
C LEU A 16 10.35 -26.41 28.85
N ARG A 17 11.44 -25.87 29.41
CA ARG A 17 11.98 -24.56 29.01
C ARG A 17 12.42 -24.56 27.56
N GLU A 18 13.15 -25.59 27.14
CA GLU A 18 13.59 -25.73 25.74
C GLU A 18 12.40 -25.80 24.78
N ARG A 19 11.32 -26.51 25.15
CA ARG A 19 10.09 -26.55 24.36
C ARG A 19 9.40 -25.18 24.29
N GLN A 20 9.23 -24.51 25.42
CA GLN A 20 8.63 -23.16 25.46
C GLN A 20 9.45 -22.15 24.65
N GLU A 21 10.77 -22.25 24.69
CA GLU A 21 11.64 -21.38 23.91
C GLU A 21 11.53 -21.66 22.40
N ARG A 22 11.44 -22.93 22.00
CA ARG A 22 11.18 -23.30 20.60
C ARG A 22 9.83 -22.76 20.12
N GLU A 23 8.77 -22.96 20.90
CA GLU A 23 7.43 -22.45 20.57
C GLU A 23 7.44 -20.92 20.43
N ARG A 24 8.10 -20.20 21.35
CA ARG A 24 8.26 -18.73 21.24
C ARG A 24 9.04 -18.31 19.99
N ARG A 25 10.13 -19.00 19.67
CA ARG A 25 10.94 -18.73 18.46
C ARG A 25 10.12 -19.00 17.19
N GLU A 26 9.35 -20.07 17.16
CA GLU A 26 8.47 -20.40 16.03
C GLU A 26 7.37 -19.36 15.84
N VAL A 27 6.69 -18.95 16.93
CA VAL A 27 5.68 -17.88 16.87
C VAL A 27 6.30 -16.58 16.37
N LYS A 28 7.45 -16.17 16.91
CA LYS A 28 8.15 -14.96 16.45
C LYS A 28 8.55 -15.04 14.98
N ARG A 29 9.05 -16.19 14.52
CA ARG A 29 9.37 -16.40 13.09
C ARG A 29 8.13 -16.28 12.22
N ARG A 30 7.01 -16.92 12.60
CA ARG A 30 5.74 -16.82 11.87
C ARG A 30 5.25 -15.37 11.81
N GLN A 31 5.31 -14.65 12.92
CA GLN A 31 4.93 -13.23 12.97
C GLN A 31 5.82 -12.38 12.06
N GLN A 32 7.14 -12.61 12.06
CA GLN A 32 8.07 -11.90 11.17
C GLN A 32 7.75 -12.18 9.70
N THR A 33 7.46 -13.42 9.33
CA THR A 33 7.05 -13.76 7.96
C THR A 33 5.72 -13.12 7.58
N GLN A 34 4.73 -13.14 8.49
CA GLN A 34 3.44 -12.49 8.25
C GLN A 34 3.61 -10.97 8.05
N MET A 35 4.42 -10.31 8.88
CA MET A 35 4.72 -8.89 8.71
C MET A 35 5.43 -8.59 7.39
N ALA A 36 6.39 -9.42 6.98
CA ALA A 36 7.07 -9.26 5.70
C ALA A 36 6.08 -9.33 4.53
N VAL A 37 5.17 -10.32 4.55
CA VAL A 37 4.12 -10.47 3.54
C VAL A 37 3.18 -9.25 3.52
N LEU A 38 2.79 -8.72 4.68
CA LEU A 38 1.96 -7.51 4.74
C LEU A 38 2.67 -6.30 4.13
N ASN A 39 3.95 -6.10 4.44
CA ASN A 39 4.75 -5.02 3.86
C ASN A 39 4.86 -5.15 2.33
N ASP A 40 5.04 -6.38 1.83
CA ASP A 40 5.10 -6.66 0.39
C ASP A 40 3.76 -6.35 -0.30
N LEU A 41 2.64 -6.65 0.37
CA LEU A 41 1.29 -6.32 -0.11
C LEU A 41 1.07 -4.81 -0.14
N ASP A 42 1.45 -4.09 0.90
CA ASP A 42 1.33 -2.63 0.95
C ASP A 42 2.13 -1.99 -0.20
N ALA A 43 3.37 -2.42 -0.41
CA ALA A 43 4.21 -1.97 -1.52
C ALA A 43 3.63 -2.34 -2.91
N ALA A 44 2.93 -3.47 -3.03
CA ALA A 44 2.22 -3.83 -4.26
C ALA A 44 1.01 -2.92 -4.51
N VAL A 45 0.22 -2.62 -3.47
CA VAL A 45 -0.93 -1.71 -3.54
C VAL A 45 -0.49 -0.31 -3.94
N GLU A 46 0.61 0.19 -3.38
CA GLU A 46 1.18 1.49 -3.77
C GLU A 46 1.56 1.53 -5.26
N ARG A 47 2.25 0.49 -5.75
CA ARG A 47 2.62 0.37 -7.16
C ARG A 47 1.42 0.33 -8.09
N VAL A 48 0.38 -0.45 -7.75
CA VAL A 48 -0.87 -0.51 -8.52
C VAL A 48 -1.57 0.86 -8.51
N THR A 49 -1.59 1.53 -7.35
CA THR A 49 -2.20 2.86 -7.20
C THR A 49 -1.49 3.92 -8.05
N ALA A 50 -0.15 3.86 -8.12
CA ALA A 50 0.68 4.71 -8.97
C ALA A 50 0.47 4.39 -10.46
N ALA A 51 0.47 3.11 -10.84
CA ALA A 51 0.22 2.67 -12.21
C ALA A 51 -1.16 3.13 -12.71
N ARG A 52 -2.19 3.01 -11.87
CA ARG A 52 -3.54 3.51 -12.16
C ARG A 52 -3.56 5.04 -12.34
N ALA A 53 -2.79 5.78 -11.54
CA ALA A 53 -2.64 7.24 -11.71
C ALA A 53 -2.01 7.59 -13.07
N ALA A 54 -0.93 6.90 -13.42
CA ALA A 54 -0.21 7.10 -14.66
C ALA A 54 -1.07 6.75 -15.89
N LEU A 55 -1.86 5.67 -15.80
CA LEU A 55 -2.84 5.32 -16.82
C LEU A 55 -3.89 6.43 -16.99
N ALA A 56 -4.48 6.90 -15.90
CA ALA A 56 -5.48 7.96 -15.93
C ALA A 56 -4.93 9.26 -16.56
N ALA A 57 -3.70 9.65 -16.21
CA ALA A 57 -3.02 10.79 -16.82
C ALA A 57 -2.74 10.58 -18.31
N THR A 58 -2.38 9.37 -18.72
CA THR A 58 -2.11 9.03 -20.13
C THR A 58 -3.40 9.07 -20.95
N VAL A 59 -4.50 8.57 -20.40
CA VAL A 59 -5.82 8.65 -21.05
C VAL A 59 -6.28 10.09 -21.20
N VAL A 60 -6.05 10.95 -20.21
CA VAL A 60 -6.36 12.39 -20.33
C VAL A 60 -5.58 13.03 -21.48
N ARG A 61 -4.26 12.81 -21.54
CA ARG A 61 -3.45 13.27 -22.68
C ARG A 61 -3.92 12.68 -24.01
N GLY A 62 -4.35 11.41 -24.01
CA GLY A 62 -4.94 10.78 -25.17
C GLY A 62 -6.18 11.52 -25.64
N VAL A 63 -7.12 11.82 -24.75
CA VAL A 63 -8.32 12.58 -25.11
C VAL A 63 -7.98 13.98 -25.63
N GLU A 64 -6.98 14.65 -25.05
CA GLU A 64 -6.48 15.94 -25.55
C GLU A 64 -5.83 15.83 -26.94
N THR A 65 -5.23 14.68 -27.28
CA THR A 65 -4.57 14.44 -28.57
C THR A 65 -5.54 14.01 -29.67
N PHE A 66 -6.58 13.26 -29.32
CA PHE A 66 -7.62 12.78 -30.23
C PHE A 66 -8.87 13.68 -30.25
N ASP A 67 -8.80 14.85 -29.61
CA ASP A 67 -9.83 15.89 -29.48
C ASP A 67 -11.18 15.46 -28.84
N SER A 68 -11.42 14.17 -28.62
CA SER A 68 -12.63 13.67 -27.97
C SER A 68 -12.45 12.30 -27.31
N VAL A 69 -13.36 11.99 -26.38
CA VAL A 69 -13.44 10.66 -25.75
C VAL A 69 -13.83 9.60 -26.77
N ASP A 70 -14.76 9.92 -27.67
CA ASP A 70 -15.29 8.93 -28.61
C ASP A 70 -14.24 8.58 -29.67
N ALA A 71 -13.46 9.56 -30.16
CA ALA A 71 -12.33 9.31 -31.06
C ALA A 71 -11.23 8.45 -30.41
N LEU A 72 -10.95 8.66 -29.11
CA LEU A 72 -10.00 7.81 -28.39
C LEU A 72 -10.54 6.38 -28.19
N ALA A 73 -11.84 6.23 -27.94
CA ALA A 73 -12.48 4.93 -27.78
C ALA A 73 -12.45 4.09 -29.06
N GLU A 74 -12.49 4.72 -30.23
CA GLU A 74 -12.40 4.02 -31.53
C GLU A 74 -11.05 3.34 -31.78
N VAL A 75 -9.98 3.84 -31.14
CA VAL A 75 -8.59 3.38 -31.39
C VAL A 75 -7.96 2.67 -30.20
N THR A 76 -8.70 2.51 -29.09
CA THR A 76 -8.21 1.84 -27.88
C THR A 76 -9.15 0.73 -27.45
N ALA A 77 -8.69 -0.11 -26.52
CA ALA A 77 -9.52 -1.16 -25.92
C ALA A 77 -10.51 -0.62 -24.88
N PHE A 78 -10.50 0.68 -24.60
CA PHE A 78 -11.36 1.30 -23.58
C PHE A 78 -12.63 1.83 -24.20
N ASP A 79 -13.76 1.59 -23.53
CA ASP A 79 -15.01 2.22 -23.93
C ASP A 79 -15.09 3.69 -23.45
N PRO A 80 -16.02 4.51 -24.00
CA PRO A 80 -16.19 5.90 -23.57
C PRO A 80 -16.48 6.07 -22.07
N ARG A 81 -17.12 5.10 -21.42
CA ARG A 81 -17.45 5.16 -19.99
C ARG A 81 -16.21 4.96 -19.13
N GLU A 82 -15.34 4.02 -19.51
CA GLU A 82 -14.04 3.74 -18.90
C GLU A 82 -13.10 4.94 -19.02
N ILE A 83 -13.00 5.53 -20.21
CA ILE A 83 -12.20 6.74 -20.45
C ILE A 83 -12.70 7.89 -19.56
N ARG A 84 -14.01 8.14 -19.50
CA ARG A 84 -14.59 9.17 -18.62
C ARG A 84 -14.35 8.88 -17.14
N ALA A 85 -14.32 7.60 -16.73
CA ALA A 85 -14.00 7.23 -15.36
C ALA A 85 -12.54 7.57 -15.01
N LEU A 86 -11.60 7.28 -15.92
CA LEU A 86 -10.18 7.62 -15.78
C LEU A 86 -9.96 9.14 -15.77
N GLN A 87 -10.67 9.91 -16.60
CA GLN A 87 -10.63 11.38 -16.55
C GLN A 87 -11.13 11.92 -15.20
N ARG A 88 -12.25 11.40 -14.68
CA ARG A 88 -12.76 11.78 -13.36
C ARG A 88 -11.77 11.45 -12.26
N GLU A 89 -11.14 10.29 -12.32
CA GLU A 89 -10.11 9.88 -11.38
C GLU A 89 -8.89 10.81 -11.41
N HIS A 90 -8.38 11.12 -12.60
CA HIS A 90 -7.28 12.08 -12.77
C HIS A 90 -7.65 13.44 -12.17
N ARG A 91 -8.82 13.99 -12.51
CA ARG A 91 -9.30 15.27 -11.94
C ARG A 91 -9.39 15.21 -10.42
N ARG A 92 -9.96 14.16 -9.83
CA ARG A 92 -10.05 14.03 -8.36
C ARG A 92 -8.70 14.01 -7.66
N ARG A 93 -7.65 13.49 -8.30
CA ARG A 93 -6.30 13.48 -7.73
C ARG A 93 -5.56 14.81 -7.91
N HIS A 94 -5.87 15.57 -8.96
CA HIS A 94 -5.18 16.83 -9.28
C HIS A 94 -5.91 18.11 -8.83
N VAL A 95 -7.23 18.08 -8.63
CA VAL A 95 -8.02 19.22 -8.13
C VAL A 95 -7.67 19.61 -6.67
N PRO A 96 -7.35 18.68 -5.74
CA PRO A 96 -6.90 19.07 -4.39
C PRO A 96 -5.62 19.91 -4.40
N ALA A 97 -4.69 19.63 -5.32
CA ALA A 97 -3.40 20.32 -5.41
C ALA A 97 -3.50 21.76 -5.95
N GLN A 98 -4.55 22.08 -6.71
CA GLN A 98 -4.73 23.43 -7.29
C GLN A 98 -5.39 24.42 -6.32
N ILE A 99 -6.15 23.94 -5.33
CA ILE A 99 -6.82 24.81 -4.35
C ILE A 99 -5.82 25.34 -3.29
N GLU A 100 -4.77 24.58 -2.97
CA GLU A 100 -3.73 25.05 -2.04
C GLU A 100 -2.71 26.00 -2.67
N ALA A 101 -2.39 25.84 -3.96
CA ALA A 101 -1.47 26.74 -4.67
C ALA A 101 -2.06 28.13 -4.97
N GLY A 102 -3.38 28.29 -4.81
CA GLY A 102 -4.11 29.54 -5.08
C GLY A 102 -4.46 30.38 -3.85
N LYS A 103 -4.01 30.03 -2.63
CA LYS A 103 -4.25 30.88 -1.46
C LYS A 103 -3.42 32.18 -1.59
N PRO A 104 -4.05 33.36 -1.73
CA PRO A 104 -3.30 34.61 -1.63
C PRO A 104 -2.68 34.67 -0.24
N THR A 105 -1.37 34.84 -0.18
CA THR A 105 -0.65 35.15 1.06
C THR A 105 -1.14 36.51 1.53
N VAL A 106 -2.10 36.54 2.46
CA VAL A 106 -2.48 37.78 3.13
C VAL A 106 -1.29 38.21 3.96
N THR A 107 -0.51 39.16 3.43
CA THR A 107 0.54 39.82 4.18
C THR A 107 -0.17 40.73 5.19
N PRO A 108 0.06 40.57 6.51
CA PRO A 108 -0.51 41.48 7.49
C PRO A 108 0.33 42.75 7.47
N ALA A 109 -0.05 43.69 6.63
CA ALA A 109 0.34 45.09 6.78
C ALA A 109 -0.95 45.87 7.04
N ASP A 110 -0.90 46.70 8.09
CA ASP A 110 -1.93 47.59 8.62
C ASP A 110 -2.85 46.98 9.70
N ALA A 111 -2.26 46.84 10.89
CA ALA A 111 -2.94 46.95 12.19
C ALA A 111 -2.48 48.25 12.87
#